data_AF-A0A967SF31-F1
#
_entry.id   AF-A0A967SF31-F1
#
_cell.length_a   1.000
_cell.length_b   1.000
_cell.length_c   1.000
_cell.angle_alpha   90.00
_cell.angle_beta   90.00
_cell.angle_gamma   90.00
#
_symmetry.space_group_name_H-M   'P 1'
#
loop_
_entity.id
_entity.type
_entity.pdbx_description
1 polymer ?
#
loop_
_entity_poly.entity_id
_entity_poly.type
_entity_poly.pdbx_seq_one_letter_code
_entity_poly.pdbx_strand_id
1 'polypeptide(L)' 'VRVKARHILLSFPDDATDAQRDSVFALAEEIRERAASGEDFSALAREYSDDQGTAQQGGDLGWFERGSMVEP' A
#
# COMPACT_ATOMS: atom_id res chain seq x y z
N VAL A 1 21.70 -8.21 -0.01
CA VAL A 1 20.93 -7.81 1.20
C VAL A 1 19.47 -8.17 0.96
N ARG A 2 18.82 -8.84 1.91
CA ARG A 2 17.38 -9.13 1.86
C ARG A 2 16.64 -8.18 2.79
N VAL A 3 15.46 -7.76 2.39
CA VAL A 3 14.58 -6.89 3.19
C VAL A 3 13.22 -7.55 3.35
N LYS A 4 12.55 -7.25 4.46
CA LYS A 4 11.16 -7.58 4.69
C LYS A 4 10.37 -6.30 4.77
N ALA A 5 9.28 -6.21 4.03
CA ALA A 5 8.42 -5.04 4.00
C ALA A 5 6.96 -5.45 4.00
N ARG A 6 6.11 -4.47 4.29
CA ARG A 6 4.67 -4.54 4.04
C ARG A 6 4.27 -3.41 3.11
N HIS A 7 3.19 -3.59 2.36
CA HIS A 7 2.66 -2.55 1.49
C HIS A 7 1.13 -2.50 1.50
N ILE A 8 0.61 -1.36 1.03
CA ILE A 8 -0.80 -1.11 0.77
C ILE A 8 -0.86 -0.53 -0.65
N LEU A 9 -1.65 -1.15 -1.52
CA LEU A 9 -1.86 -0.69 -2.88
C LEU A 9 -3.22 -0.01 -2.96
N LEU A 10 -3.28 1.21 -3.48
CA LEU A 10 -4.54 1.85 -3.87
C LEU A 10 -4.51 2.06 -5.38
N SER A 11 -5.52 1.54 -6.07
CA SER A 11 -5.59 1.55 -7.52
C SER A 11 -6.63 2.56 -8.00
N PHE A 12 -6.44 3.04 -9.22
CA PHE A 12 -7.43 3.80 -9.96
C PHE A 12 -7.48 3.32 -11.42
N PRO A 13 -8.58 3.55 -12.15
CA PRO A 13 -8.67 3.19 -13.57
C PRO A 13 -7.58 3.88 -14.41
N ASP A 14 -7.15 3.24 -15.49
CA ASP A 14 -6.12 3.80 -16.40
C ASP A 14 -6.54 5.15 -17.00
N ASP A 15 -7.85 5.37 -17.17
CA ASP A 15 -8.46 6.60 -17.70
C ASP A 15 -8.92 7.57 -16.60
N ALA A 16 -8.45 7.39 -15.36
CA ALA A 16 -8.79 8.27 -14.24
C ALA A 16 -8.53 9.74 -14.57
N THR A 17 -9.46 10.59 -14.15
CA THR A 17 -9.27 12.05 -14.14
C THR A 17 -8.26 12.47 -13.07
N ASP A 18 -7.72 13.68 -13.19
CA ASP A 18 -6.85 14.26 -12.14
C ASP A 18 -7.54 14.24 -10.78
N ALA A 19 -8.82 14.63 -10.72
CA ALA A 19 -9.59 14.63 -9.47
C ALA A 19 -9.72 13.23 -8.83
N GLN A 20 -9.83 12.17 -9.63
CA GLN A 20 -9.86 10.80 -9.12
C GLN A 20 -8.50 10.36 -8.59
N ARG A 21 -7.41 10.69 -9.30
CA ARG A 21 -6.04 10.43 -8.83
C ARG A 21 -5.75 11.17 -7.53
N ASP A 22 -6.11 12.45 -7.45
CA ASP A 22 -5.94 13.27 -6.26
C ASP A 22 -6.73 12.71 -5.07
N SER A 23 -7.93 12.19 -5.33
CA SER A 23 -8.74 11.54 -4.28
C SER A 23 -8.08 10.26 -3.74
N VAL A 24 -7.52 9.43 -4.62
CA VAL A 24 -6.77 8.23 -4.21
C VAL A 24 -5.48 8.59 -3.48
N PHE A 25 -4.77 9.62 -3.93
CA PHE A 25 -3.57 10.12 -3.27
C PHE A 25 -3.88 10.68 -1.87
N ALA A 26 -4.97 11.43 -1.72
CA ALA A 26 -5.42 11.92 -0.42
C ALA A 26 -5.72 10.77 0.55
N LEU A 27 -6.38 9.71 0.07
CA LEU A 27 -6.62 8.51 0.87
C LEU A 27 -5.29 7.80 1.24
N ALA A 28 -4.33 7.71 0.31
CA ALA A 28 -3.01 7.14 0.58
C ALA A 28 -2.28 7.91 1.71
N GLU A 29 -2.33 9.24 1.68
CA GLU A 29 -1.73 10.08 2.70
C GLU A 29 -2.42 9.92 4.06
N GLU A 30 -3.75 9.84 4.10
CA GLU A 30 -4.48 9.57 5.35
C GLU A 30 -4.06 8.23 5.98
N ILE A 31 -4.01 7.16 5.18
CA ILE A 31 -3.59 5.83 5.64
C ILE A 31 -2.14 5.86 6.11
N ARG A 32 -1.26 6.59 5.41
CA ARG A 32 0.14 6.77 5.79
C ARG A 32 0.26 7.48 7.14
N GLU A 33 -0.52 8.53 7.37
CA GLU A 33 -0.55 9.26 8.65
C GLU A 33 -1.07 8.39 9.80
N ARG A 34 -2.14 7.63 9.56
CA ARG A 34 -2.68 6.65 10.53
C ARG A 34 -1.64 5.60 10.91
N ALA A 35 -0.98 5.01 9.93
CA ALA A 35 0.11 4.06 10.14
C ALA A 35 1.29 4.69 10.91
N ALA A 36 1.69 5.93 10.55
CA ALA A 36 2.76 6.66 11.23
C ALA A 36 2.39 7.02 12.68
N SER A 37 1.10 7.18 12.97
CA SER A 37 0.56 7.44 14.30
C SER A 37 0.48 6.17 15.18
N GLY A 38 0.87 5.01 14.64
CA GLY A 38 0.95 3.74 15.37
C GLY A 38 -0.30 2.86 15.23
N GLU A 39 -1.22 3.18 14.33
CA GLU A 39 -2.30 2.26 13.98
C GLU A 39 -1.75 0.97 13.36
N ASP A 40 -2.44 -0.16 13.58
CA ASP A 40 -1.97 -1.45 13.09
C ASP A 40 -1.97 -1.50 11.56
N PHE A 41 -0.77 -1.53 10.97
CA PHE A 41 -0.58 -1.59 9.53
C PHE A 41 -1.28 -2.80 8.90
N SER A 42 -1.37 -3.93 9.62
CA SER A 42 -2.01 -5.14 9.09
C SER A 42 -3.52 -4.99 8.98
N ALA A 43 -4.16 -4.24 9.89
CA ALA A 43 -5.56 -3.88 9.81
C ALA A 43 -5.81 -2.91 8.65
N LEU A 44 -5.01 -1.85 8.55
CA LEU A 44 -5.08 -0.89 7.44
C LEU A 44 -4.90 -1.58 6.07
N ALA A 45 -3.94 -2.51 5.96
CA ALA A 45 -3.72 -3.24 4.72
C ALA A 45 -4.88 -4.18 4.35
N ARG A 46 -5.54 -4.80 5.33
CA ARG A 46 -6.74 -5.63 5.07
C ARG A 46 -7.94 -4.80 4.66
N GLU A 47 -8.04 -3.58 5.20
CA GLU A 47 -9.19 -2.71 4.97
C GLU A 47 -9.09 -1.98 3.62
N TYR A 48 -7.90 -1.46 3.28
CA TYR A 48 -7.74 -0.52 2.18
C TYR A 48 -6.95 -1.05 0.99
N SER A 49 -6.13 -2.11 1.14
CA SER A 49 -5.26 -2.52 0.04
C SER A 49 -6.00 -3.29 -1.05
N ASP A 50 -5.84 -2.84 -2.30
CA ASP A 50 -6.32 -3.52 -3.50
C ASP A 50 -5.43 -4.71 -3.91
N ASP A 51 -4.25 -4.88 -3.29
CA ASP A 51 -3.42 -6.06 -3.54
C ASP A 51 -4.01 -7.31 -2.88
N GLN A 52 -4.83 -8.04 -3.64
CA GLN A 52 -5.47 -9.28 -3.21
C GLN A 52 -4.46 -10.36 -2.77
N GLY A 53 -3.20 -10.31 -3.22
CA GLY A 53 -2.17 -11.29 -2.88
C GLY A 53 -1.71 -11.16 -1.42
N THR A 54 -1.60 -9.93 -0.91
CA THR A 54 -1.03 -9.68 0.43
C THR A 54 -1.95 -8.93 1.38
N ALA A 55 -3.02 -8.26 0.92
CA ALA A 55 -3.95 -7.49 1.75
C ALA A 55 -4.46 -8.29 2.95
N GLN A 56 -5.00 -9.50 2.70
CA GLN A 56 -5.51 -10.39 3.75
C GLN A 56 -4.43 -10.85 4.75
N GLN A 57 -3.18 -10.85 4.32
CA GLN A 57 -2.00 -11.18 5.12
C GLN A 57 -1.37 -9.93 5.76
N GLY A 58 -2.09 -8.80 5.77
CA GLY A 58 -1.61 -7.56 6.37
C GLY A 58 -0.54 -6.85 5.52
N GLY A 59 -0.57 -7.04 4.21
CA GLY A 59 0.37 -6.45 3.26
C GLY A 59 1.74 -7.11 3.24
N ASP A 60 1.94 -8.28 3.86
CA ASP A 60 3.27 -8.91 3.99
C ASP A 60 3.80 -9.39 2.63
N LEU A 61 4.88 -8.75 2.16
CA LEU A 61 5.58 -9.10 0.92
C LEU A 61 6.62 -10.22 1.13
N GLY A 62 6.83 -10.66 2.37
CA GLY A 62 7.87 -11.60 2.73
C GLY A 62 9.27 -11.02 2.57
N TRP A 63 10.26 -11.91 2.46
CA TRP A 63 11.66 -11.53 2.28
C TRP A 63 12.05 -11.53 0.82
N PHE A 64 12.43 -10.37 0.29
CA PHE A 64 12.87 -10.20 -1.10
C PHE A 64 14.25 -9.55 -1.18
N GLU A 65 14.92 -9.68 -2.33
CA GLU A 65 16.21 -9.05 -2.56
C GLU A 65 16.04 -7.57 -2.91
N ARG A 66 17.01 -6.75 -2.52
CA ARG A 66 17.01 -5.34 -2.93
C ARG A 66 17.12 -5.25 -4.45
N GLY A 67 16.17 -4.55 -5.08
CA GLY A 67 16.08 -4.42 -6.55
C GLY A 67 15.09 -5.39 -7.21
N SER A 68 14.41 -6.27 -6.44
CA SER A 68 13.36 -7.15 -6.98
C SER A 68 11.97 -6.52 -7.05
N MET A 69 11.80 -5.33 -6.46
CA MET A 69 10.55 -4.56 -6.52
C MET A 69 10.60 -3.55 -7.66
N VAL A 70 9.43 -3.13 -8.12
CA VAL A 70 9.31 -2.01 -9.07
C VAL A 70 9.91 -0.73 -8.48
N GLU A 71 10.52 0.08 -9.33
CA GLU A 71 11.06 1.38 -8.89
C GLU A 71 9.89 2.30 -8.46
N PRO A 72 10.05 3.08 -7.37
CA PRO A 72 9.05 4.05 -6.93
C PRO A 72 8.76 5.15 -7.94
#